data_AF-A0A941PLG4-F1
#
_entry.id   AF-A0A941PLG4-F1
#
_cell.length_a   1.000
_cell.length_b   1.000
_cell.length_c   1.000
_cell.angle_alpha   90.00
_cell.angle_beta   90.00
_cell.angle_gamma   90.00
#
_symmetry.space_group_name_H-M   'P 1'
#
loop_
_entity.id
_entity.type
_entity.pdbx_description
1 polymer ?
#
loop_
_entity_poly.entity_id
_entity_poly.type
_entity_poly.pdbx_seq_one_letter_code
_entity_poly.pdbx_strand_id
1 'polypeptide(L)'
;MSEVDLPHVRGQLLRGEKLAPFTWFRVGGPADILFLPADADDLAQFMAALPPRHPVLPIGVGSNLIVRDGGVEGVVIRLAGRAFAQLEPLDGARIKAGAGALDSMVAKGAAKAGIAGLEFYVGVPGTIGGALTMNAGCYGRETKDVLVEATALTRAGARVTIPASEFGFDYRHNALPPDLIFLDATFQGTADAPDAISARMADITARREGSQPIREKTGGSTFKNPMAPSGEKLSAWKLVDEAGMRGHRRGGAQVSEKHANFLINTGEATAADIEGLGEDVRAAVRAKHGVELQWEIKRVGRAP
;
A
#
# COMPACT_ATOMS: atom_id res chain seq x y z
N MET A 1 -1.70 29.69 11.50
CA MET A 1 -1.31 29.40 10.11
C MET A 1 -2.10 30.36 9.24
N SER A 2 -1.44 31.33 8.61
CA SER A 2 -2.07 32.25 7.66
C SER A 2 -2.87 31.47 6.61
N GLU A 3 -4.02 32.00 6.19
CA GLU A 3 -4.86 31.45 5.11
C GLU A 3 -3.98 30.94 3.97
N VAL A 4 -3.81 29.62 3.89
CA VAL A 4 -3.14 28.99 2.76
C VAL A 4 -4.13 29.14 1.61
N ASP A 5 -3.75 29.96 0.63
CA ASP A 5 -4.39 30.10 -0.66
C ASP A 5 -4.20 28.79 -1.42
N LEU A 6 -5.01 27.80 -1.06
CA LEU A 6 -5.04 26.50 -1.72
C LEU A 6 -5.75 26.68 -3.06
N PRO A 7 -5.29 26.01 -4.12
CA PRO A 7 -5.97 26.06 -5.41
C PRO A 7 -7.45 25.68 -5.28
N HIS A 8 -8.30 26.33 -6.07
CA HIS A 8 -9.69 25.91 -6.22
C HIS A 8 -9.73 24.50 -6.82
N VAL A 9 -10.62 23.64 -6.32
CA VAL A 9 -10.78 22.26 -6.78
C VAL A 9 -12.25 21.94 -7.09
N ARG A 10 -12.49 20.93 -7.92
CA ARG A 10 -13.82 20.33 -8.10
C ARG A 10 -14.10 19.23 -7.08
N GLY A 11 -13.05 18.55 -6.62
CA GLY A 11 -13.10 17.59 -5.53
C GLY A 11 -13.27 18.25 -4.16
N GLN A 12 -12.80 17.58 -3.11
CA GLN A 12 -12.93 18.06 -1.73
C GLN A 12 -11.57 18.32 -1.09
N LEU A 13 -11.42 19.49 -0.46
CA LEU A 13 -10.30 19.81 0.43
C LEU A 13 -10.81 19.83 1.87
N LEU A 14 -10.35 18.88 2.67
CA LEU A 14 -10.71 18.75 4.08
C LEU A 14 -9.52 19.18 4.95
N ARG A 15 -9.74 20.11 5.88
CA ARG A 15 -8.68 20.64 6.76
C ARG A 15 -8.70 19.92 8.11
N GLY A 16 -7.54 19.49 8.60
CA GLY A 16 -7.44 18.83 9.91
C GLY A 16 -8.13 17.47 10.00
N GLU A 17 -8.41 16.82 8.85
CA GLU A 17 -9.14 15.56 8.81
C GLU A 17 -8.28 14.43 9.38
N LYS A 18 -8.81 13.68 10.35
CA LYS A 18 -8.10 12.53 10.95
C LYS A 18 -7.92 11.44 9.90
N LEU A 19 -6.71 10.89 9.80
CA LEU A 19 -6.41 9.86 8.81
C LEU A 19 -6.72 8.43 9.28
N ALA A 20 -7.03 8.21 10.56
CA ALA A 20 -7.42 6.90 11.09
C ALA A 20 -8.54 6.19 10.30
N PRO A 21 -9.64 6.85 9.86
CA PRO A 21 -10.65 6.21 9.01
C PRO A 21 -10.16 5.77 7.63
N PHE A 22 -8.98 6.23 7.21
CA PHE A 22 -8.39 6.04 5.89
C PHE A 22 -7.23 5.02 5.89
N THR A 23 -6.85 4.47 7.05
CA THR A 23 -5.81 3.45 7.20
C THR A 23 -6.38 2.13 7.71
N TRP A 24 -5.72 1.01 7.41
CA TRP A 24 -6.22 -0.31 7.84
C TRP A 24 -6.01 -0.58 9.33
N PHE A 25 -4.93 -0.06 9.90
CA PHE A 25 -4.72 -0.06 11.34
C PHE A 25 -5.75 0.75 12.11
N ARG A 26 -6.51 1.63 11.45
CA ARG A 26 -7.44 2.57 12.08
C ARG A 26 -6.74 3.52 13.06
N VAL A 27 -5.52 3.93 12.72
CA VAL A 27 -4.72 4.93 13.44
C VAL A 27 -4.26 6.02 12.49
N GLY A 28 -4.01 7.23 13.02
CA GLY A 28 -3.57 8.36 12.22
C GLY A 28 -4.13 9.68 12.71
N GLY A 29 -3.22 10.62 12.99
CA GLY A 29 -3.53 12.00 13.31
C GLY A 29 -4.12 12.79 12.13
N PRO A 30 -4.35 14.10 12.31
CA PRO A 30 -4.93 14.95 11.28
C PRO A 30 -3.97 15.20 10.12
N ALA A 31 -4.45 15.13 8.88
CA ALA A 31 -3.76 15.77 7.76
C ALA A 31 -3.96 17.29 7.87
N ASP A 32 -2.92 18.09 7.59
CA ASP A 32 -3.11 19.54 7.45
C ASP A 32 -4.19 19.79 6.38
N ILE A 33 -4.07 19.11 5.23
CA ILE A 33 -5.08 19.02 4.17
C ILE A 33 -5.21 17.57 3.68
N LEU A 34 -6.44 17.07 3.56
CA LEU A 34 -6.78 15.89 2.77
C LEU A 34 -7.51 16.34 1.50
N PHE A 35 -6.95 16.00 0.35
CA PHE A 35 -7.53 16.24 -0.96
C PHE A 35 -8.11 14.94 -1.54
N LEU A 36 -9.39 15.00 -1.89
CA LEU A 36 -10.13 13.98 -2.63
C LEU A 36 -10.45 14.54 -4.02
N PRO A 37 -9.56 14.36 -5.03
CA PRO A 37 -9.80 14.89 -6.36
C PRO A 37 -11.05 14.29 -6.99
N ALA A 38 -11.76 15.08 -7.80
CA ALA A 38 -12.91 14.60 -8.55
C ALA A 38 -12.49 13.59 -9.64
N ASP A 39 -11.35 13.84 -10.30
CA ASP A 39 -10.76 13.01 -11.35
C ASP A 39 -9.29 13.43 -11.62
N ALA A 40 -8.67 12.85 -12.65
CA ALA A 40 -7.28 13.11 -13.00
C ALA A 40 -7.00 14.54 -13.52
N ASP A 41 -7.99 15.26 -14.07
CA ASP A 41 -7.81 16.65 -14.50
C ASP A 41 -7.84 17.59 -13.30
N ASP A 42 -8.75 17.34 -12.34
CA ASP A 42 -8.80 18.07 -11.08
C ASP A 42 -7.48 17.96 -10.31
N LEU A 43 -6.95 16.73 -10.23
CA LEU A 43 -5.67 16.46 -9.62
C LEU A 43 -4.51 17.16 -10.34
N ALA A 44 -4.47 17.11 -11.67
CA ALA A 44 -3.41 17.75 -12.45
C ALA A 44 -3.40 19.28 -12.26
N GLN A 45 -4.57 19.92 -12.31
CA GLN A 45 -4.72 21.36 -12.09
C GLN A 45 -4.30 21.76 -10.67
N PHE A 46 -4.74 21.00 -9.67
CA PHE A 46 -4.33 21.21 -8.28
C PHE A 46 -2.81 21.09 -8.11
N MET A 47 -2.19 20.04 -8.66
CA MET A 47 -0.74 19.82 -8.55
C MET A 47 0.07 20.92 -9.24
N ALA A 48 -0.38 21.39 -10.42
CA ALA A 48 0.25 22.49 -11.14
C ALA A 48 0.19 23.82 -10.38
N ALA A 49 -0.92 24.07 -9.68
CA ALA A 49 -1.12 25.29 -8.90
C ALA A 49 -0.54 25.22 -7.47
N LEU A 50 -0.33 24.02 -6.91
CA LEU A 50 0.17 23.83 -5.55
C LEU A 50 1.67 24.19 -5.47
N PRO A 51 2.07 25.22 -4.68
CA PRO A 51 3.47 25.64 -4.60
C PRO A 51 4.40 24.49 -4.16
N PRO A 52 5.58 24.30 -4.81
CA PRO A 52 6.48 23.16 -4.56
C PRO A 52 6.89 22.94 -3.09
N ARG A 53 6.91 24.01 -2.28
CA ARG A 53 7.21 23.96 -0.85
C ARG A 53 6.23 23.13 -0.02
N HIS A 54 5.01 22.90 -0.52
CA HIS A 54 4.03 22.08 0.18
C HIS A 54 4.29 20.60 -0.12
N PRO A 55 4.64 19.79 0.90
CA PRO A 55 4.84 18.36 0.71
C PRO A 55 3.52 17.69 0.35
N VAL A 56 3.63 16.63 -0.46
CA VAL A 56 2.48 15.84 -0.93
C VAL A 56 2.69 14.39 -0.55
N LEU A 57 1.66 13.78 0.05
CA LEU A 57 1.65 12.36 0.37
C LEU A 57 0.45 11.67 -0.30
N PRO A 58 0.67 10.94 -1.40
CA PRO A 58 -0.37 10.09 -1.98
C PRO A 58 -0.63 8.89 -1.06
N ILE A 59 -1.91 8.60 -0.80
CA ILE A 59 -2.32 7.40 -0.07
C ILE A 59 -3.40 6.65 -0.85
N GLY A 60 -3.33 5.32 -0.81
CA GLY A 60 -4.41 4.45 -1.28
C GLY A 60 -5.43 4.19 -0.18
N VAL A 61 -5.58 2.93 0.20
CA VAL A 61 -6.41 2.51 1.35
C VAL A 61 -5.63 2.38 2.66
N GLY A 62 -4.33 2.72 2.67
CA GLY A 62 -3.51 2.69 3.88
C GLY A 62 -3.28 1.29 4.48
N SER A 63 -3.17 0.27 3.62
CA SER A 63 -2.83 -1.11 4.02
C SER A 63 -1.36 -1.31 4.38
N ASN A 64 -0.48 -0.39 3.98
CA ASN A 64 0.96 -0.42 4.28
C ASN A 64 1.45 0.89 4.95
N LEU A 65 0.56 1.57 5.69
CA LEU A 65 0.86 2.85 6.32
C LEU A 65 0.55 2.83 7.82
N ILE A 66 1.48 3.35 8.62
CA ILE A 66 1.21 3.89 9.96
C ILE A 66 1.35 5.40 9.85
N VAL A 67 0.23 6.10 10.03
CA VAL A 67 0.22 7.56 10.16
C VAL A 67 0.37 7.90 11.62
N ARG A 68 1.39 8.69 11.99
CA ARG A 68 1.63 9.07 13.37
C ARG A 68 0.54 9.97 13.94
N ASP A 69 0.45 10.01 15.27
CA ASP A 69 -0.61 10.70 15.99
C ASP A 69 -0.55 12.24 15.83
N GLY A 70 0.64 12.80 15.59
CA GLY A 70 0.85 14.23 15.26
C GLY A 70 0.40 14.63 13.85
N GLY A 71 -0.07 13.67 13.04
CA GLY A 71 -0.64 13.94 11.73
C GLY A 71 0.38 14.16 10.61
N VAL A 72 -0.09 14.64 9.47
CA VAL A 72 0.71 14.78 8.24
C VAL A 72 0.76 16.23 7.78
N GLU A 73 1.97 16.70 7.52
CA GLU A 73 2.22 18.04 6.97
C GLU A 73 1.86 18.13 5.50
N GLY A 74 1.31 19.28 5.10
CA GLY A 74 1.04 19.58 3.69
C GLY A 74 -0.25 18.92 3.18
N VAL A 75 -0.18 18.27 2.03
CA VAL A 75 -1.36 17.75 1.34
C VAL A 75 -1.30 16.23 1.22
N VAL A 76 -2.25 15.56 1.86
CA VAL A 76 -2.51 14.14 1.65
C VAL A 76 -3.48 14.00 0.49
N ILE A 77 -3.16 13.19 -0.51
CA ILE A 77 -3.99 12.99 -1.69
C ILE A 77 -4.49 11.56 -1.70
N ARG A 78 -5.81 11.36 -1.78
CA ARG A 78 -6.40 10.02 -1.86
C ARG A 78 -7.22 9.87 -3.12
N LEU A 79 -6.78 8.96 -4.00
CA LEU A 79 -7.48 8.61 -5.23
C LEU A 79 -8.61 7.63 -4.88
N ALA A 80 -9.83 8.13 -4.82
CA ALA A 80 -10.99 7.35 -4.40
C ALA A 80 -12.16 7.52 -5.38
N GLY A 81 -13.09 6.57 -5.32
CA GLY A 81 -14.30 6.61 -6.13
C GLY A 81 -14.11 6.15 -7.58
N ARG A 82 -15.20 6.22 -8.34
CA ARG A 82 -15.30 5.64 -9.68
C ARG A 82 -14.28 6.20 -10.66
N ALA A 83 -13.91 7.48 -10.54
CA ALA A 83 -12.97 8.14 -11.45
C ALA A 83 -11.57 7.49 -11.45
N PHE A 84 -11.15 6.89 -10.34
CA PHE A 84 -9.83 6.28 -10.20
C PHE A 84 -9.85 4.76 -10.06
N ALA A 85 -11.03 4.13 -10.13
CA ALA A 85 -11.21 2.68 -9.93
C ALA A 85 -11.78 1.97 -11.16
N GLN A 86 -11.68 2.59 -12.34
CA GLN A 86 -12.15 1.99 -13.59
C GLN A 86 -11.29 0.79 -13.97
N LEU A 87 -11.95 -0.23 -14.54
CA LEU A 87 -11.33 -1.43 -15.09
C LEU A 87 -11.81 -1.58 -16.53
N GLU A 88 -10.86 -1.68 -17.45
CA GLU A 88 -11.12 -1.75 -18.89
C GLU A 88 -10.32 -2.92 -19.46
N PRO A 89 -10.97 -4.05 -19.75
CA PRO A 89 -10.36 -5.11 -20.55
C PRO A 89 -10.01 -4.59 -21.94
N LEU A 90 -8.82 -4.92 -22.41
CA LEU A 90 -8.28 -4.54 -23.72
C LEU A 90 -7.97 -5.81 -24.52
N ASP A 91 -7.79 -5.64 -25.84
CA ASP A 91 -7.38 -6.73 -26.72
C ASP A 91 -6.02 -7.32 -26.33
N GLY A 92 -5.88 -8.62 -26.58
CA GLY A 92 -4.62 -9.36 -26.34
C GLY A 92 -4.41 -9.77 -24.89
N ALA A 93 -5.48 -10.09 -24.15
CA ALA A 93 -5.42 -10.45 -22.73
C ALA A 93 -4.77 -9.36 -21.84
N ARG A 94 -5.14 -8.10 -22.09
CA ARG A 94 -4.69 -6.95 -21.33
C ARG A 94 -5.83 -6.32 -20.55
N ILE A 95 -5.50 -5.64 -19.46
CA ILE A 95 -6.47 -4.87 -18.69
C ILE A 95 -5.84 -3.56 -18.23
N LYS A 96 -6.53 -2.46 -18.46
CA LYS A 96 -6.21 -1.16 -17.88
C LYS A 96 -6.99 -0.98 -16.59
N ALA A 97 -6.30 -0.57 -15.53
CA ALA A 97 -6.89 -0.35 -14.21
C ALA A 97 -6.46 1.00 -13.64
N GLY A 98 -7.42 1.75 -13.10
CA GLY A 98 -7.14 2.98 -12.37
C GLY A 98 -6.36 2.72 -11.08
N ALA A 99 -5.48 3.65 -10.70
CA ALA A 99 -4.60 3.54 -9.54
C ALA A 99 -5.33 3.50 -8.18
N GLY A 100 -6.58 3.95 -8.13
CA GLY A 100 -7.47 3.83 -6.98
C GLY A 100 -8.26 2.52 -6.93
N ALA A 101 -8.20 1.68 -7.97
CA ALA A 101 -8.81 0.35 -7.95
C ALA A 101 -8.13 -0.53 -6.90
N LEU A 102 -8.92 -1.29 -6.14
CA LEU A 102 -8.39 -2.30 -5.22
C LEU A 102 -7.69 -3.40 -6.02
N ASP A 103 -6.55 -3.89 -5.53
CA ASP A 103 -5.81 -4.99 -6.15
C ASP A 103 -6.74 -6.21 -6.41
N SER A 104 -7.54 -6.57 -5.38
CA SER A 104 -8.52 -7.66 -5.49
C SER A 104 -9.64 -7.43 -6.51
N MET A 105 -9.99 -6.17 -6.80
CA MET A 105 -10.97 -5.85 -7.86
C MET A 105 -10.35 -6.04 -9.23
N VAL A 106 -9.07 -5.69 -9.41
CA VAL A 106 -8.34 -5.92 -10.66
C VAL A 106 -8.22 -7.42 -10.93
N ALA A 107 -7.86 -8.23 -9.93
CA ALA A 107 -7.80 -9.68 -10.05
C ALA A 107 -9.15 -10.27 -10.53
N LYS A 108 -10.25 -9.86 -9.89
CA LYS A 108 -11.61 -10.31 -10.23
C LYS A 108 -12.07 -9.82 -11.61
N GLY A 109 -11.74 -8.58 -11.97
CA GLY A 109 -12.04 -8.01 -13.28
C GLY A 109 -11.31 -8.73 -14.40
N ALA A 110 -10.01 -9.00 -14.21
CA ALA A 110 -9.19 -9.79 -15.12
C ALA A 110 -9.73 -11.22 -15.28
N ALA A 111 -10.07 -11.89 -14.17
CA ALA A 111 -10.66 -13.22 -14.20
C ALA A 111 -11.97 -13.28 -15.00
N LYS A 112 -12.88 -12.32 -14.78
CA LYS A 112 -14.13 -12.22 -15.55
C LYS A 112 -13.88 -12.05 -17.05
N ALA A 113 -12.81 -11.36 -17.42
CA ALA A 113 -12.41 -11.15 -18.80
C ALA A 113 -11.57 -12.30 -19.39
N GLY A 114 -11.34 -13.40 -18.65
CA GLY A 114 -10.51 -14.52 -19.12
C GLY A 114 -9.01 -14.20 -19.16
N ILE A 115 -8.55 -13.27 -18.32
CA ILE A 115 -7.15 -12.82 -18.26
C ILE A 115 -6.49 -13.40 -17.01
N ALA A 116 -5.70 -14.46 -17.19
CA ALA A 116 -4.88 -15.08 -16.16
C ALA A 116 -3.58 -14.30 -15.92
N GLY A 117 -2.90 -14.59 -14.80
CA GLY A 117 -1.62 -14.00 -14.40
C GLY A 117 -1.73 -12.89 -13.35
N LEU A 118 -2.93 -12.35 -13.12
CA LEU A 118 -3.22 -11.30 -12.15
C LEU A 118 -3.87 -11.82 -10.85
N GLU A 119 -4.03 -13.15 -10.70
CA GLU A 119 -4.73 -13.77 -9.56
C GLU A 119 -4.08 -13.43 -8.22
N PHE A 120 -2.75 -13.25 -8.21
CA PHE A 120 -2.01 -12.91 -7.00
C PHE A 120 -2.51 -11.61 -6.34
N TYR A 121 -3.03 -10.66 -7.11
CA TYR A 121 -3.59 -9.42 -6.55
C TYR A 121 -4.79 -9.65 -5.63
N VAL A 122 -5.49 -10.79 -5.70
CA VAL A 122 -6.55 -11.11 -4.71
C VAL A 122 -5.98 -11.28 -3.30
N GLY A 123 -4.70 -11.67 -3.20
CA GLY A 123 -3.96 -11.82 -1.95
C GLY A 123 -3.24 -10.54 -1.49
N VAL A 124 -3.21 -9.49 -2.32
CA VAL A 124 -2.56 -8.22 -1.99
C VAL A 124 -3.58 -7.24 -1.40
N PRO A 125 -3.34 -6.72 -0.19
CA PRO A 125 -4.15 -5.65 0.36
C PRO A 125 -3.68 -4.28 -0.13
N GLY A 126 -4.51 -3.54 -0.85
CA GLY A 126 -4.13 -2.21 -1.33
C GLY A 126 -4.93 -1.72 -2.52
N THR A 127 -4.32 -0.77 -3.24
CA THR A 127 -4.76 -0.26 -4.53
C THR A 127 -3.62 -0.35 -5.53
N ILE A 128 -3.94 -0.32 -6.83
CA ILE A 128 -2.96 -0.40 -7.90
C ILE A 128 -1.85 0.66 -7.79
N GLY A 129 -2.16 1.90 -7.39
CA GLY A 129 -1.14 2.92 -7.17
C GLY A 129 -0.12 2.52 -6.08
N GLY A 130 -0.60 1.87 -5.02
CA GLY A 130 0.26 1.28 -4.00
C GLY A 130 1.06 0.08 -4.53
N ALA A 131 0.45 -0.76 -5.36
CA ALA A 131 1.12 -1.91 -5.98
C ALA A 131 2.27 -1.49 -6.89
N LEU A 132 2.07 -0.45 -7.71
CA LEU A 132 3.11 0.16 -8.55
C LEU A 132 4.25 0.74 -7.69
N THR A 133 3.91 1.42 -6.59
CA THR A 133 4.90 2.02 -5.67
C THR A 133 5.75 0.95 -4.98
N MET A 134 5.13 -0.17 -4.62
CA MET A 134 5.74 -1.19 -3.76
C MET A 134 6.14 -2.45 -4.52
N ASN A 135 6.09 -2.51 -5.85
CA ASN A 135 6.20 -3.76 -6.60
C ASN A 135 5.46 -4.91 -5.89
N ALA A 136 4.17 -4.69 -5.62
CA ALA A 136 3.44 -5.57 -4.70
C ALA A 136 3.39 -6.99 -5.24
N GLY A 137 3.47 -7.97 -4.36
CA GLY A 137 3.51 -9.36 -4.79
C GLY A 137 3.30 -10.34 -3.67
N CYS A 138 2.76 -11.49 -4.03
CA CYS A 138 2.55 -12.63 -3.15
C CYS A 138 2.42 -13.90 -4.00
N TYR A 139 2.56 -15.07 -3.37
CA TYR A 139 2.39 -16.37 -4.03
C TYR A 139 3.22 -16.55 -5.32
N GLY A 140 4.45 -16.02 -5.32
CA GLY A 140 5.43 -16.21 -6.39
C GLY A 140 5.28 -15.27 -7.59
N ARG A 141 4.44 -14.23 -7.49
CA ARG A 141 4.25 -13.21 -8.53
C ARG A 141 4.28 -11.81 -7.94
N GLU A 142 4.73 -10.85 -8.73
CA GLU A 142 4.81 -9.43 -8.40
C GLU A 142 4.24 -8.55 -9.51
N THR A 143 3.96 -7.28 -9.20
CA THR A 143 3.47 -6.28 -10.16
C THR A 143 4.35 -6.20 -11.41
N LYS A 144 5.67 -6.27 -11.28
CA LYS A 144 6.61 -6.25 -12.41
C LYS A 144 6.38 -7.37 -13.44
N ASP A 145 5.82 -8.51 -13.02
CA ASP A 145 5.65 -9.68 -13.87
C ASP A 145 4.49 -9.51 -14.86
N VAL A 146 3.62 -8.53 -14.60
CA VAL A 146 2.40 -8.28 -15.40
C VAL A 146 2.29 -6.84 -15.89
N LEU A 147 3.11 -5.91 -15.41
CA LEU A 147 3.03 -4.50 -15.82
C LEU A 147 3.51 -4.32 -17.26
N VAL A 148 2.75 -3.56 -18.05
CA VAL A 148 3.16 -3.06 -19.37
C VAL A 148 3.65 -1.62 -19.25
N GLU A 149 2.82 -0.75 -18.67
CA GLU A 149 3.09 0.68 -18.49
C GLU A 149 2.16 1.27 -17.42
N ALA A 150 2.50 2.44 -16.90
CA ALA A 150 1.61 3.22 -16.04
C ALA A 150 1.60 4.70 -16.43
N THR A 151 0.44 5.33 -16.24
CA THR A 151 0.30 6.78 -16.33
C THR A 151 0.43 7.39 -14.93
N ALA A 152 1.23 8.43 -14.79
CA ALA A 152 1.41 9.17 -13.53
C ALA A 152 1.34 10.68 -13.74
N LEU A 153 1.13 11.42 -12.66
CA LEU A 153 1.32 12.86 -12.59
C LEU A 153 2.62 13.19 -11.88
N THR A 154 3.35 14.13 -12.45
CA THR A 154 4.53 14.76 -11.83
C THR A 154 4.11 15.82 -10.82
N ARG A 155 5.08 16.30 -10.01
CA ARG A 155 4.84 17.42 -9.09
C ARG A 155 4.34 18.70 -9.76
N ALA A 156 4.64 18.88 -11.05
CA ALA A 156 4.19 20.01 -11.86
C ALA A 156 2.79 19.81 -12.46
N GLY A 157 2.11 18.69 -12.18
CA GLY A 157 0.79 18.37 -12.76
C GLY A 157 0.84 17.85 -14.20
N ALA A 158 2.04 17.61 -14.75
CA ALA A 158 2.18 17.02 -16.08
C ALA A 158 1.95 15.50 -16.03
N ARG A 159 1.22 14.97 -17.02
CA ARG A 159 1.02 13.53 -17.24
C ARG A 159 2.22 12.93 -17.93
N VAL A 160 2.68 11.79 -17.42
CA VAL A 160 3.75 10.98 -18.01
C VAL A 160 3.29 9.53 -18.10
N THR A 161 3.65 8.86 -19.18
CA THR A 161 3.45 7.41 -19.35
C THR A 161 4.81 6.74 -19.26
N ILE A 162 4.92 5.75 -18.38
CA ILE A 162 6.19 5.11 -18.03
C ILE A 162 6.07 3.64 -18.39
N PRO A 163 6.88 3.12 -19.33
CA PRO A 163 6.91 1.69 -19.64
C PRO A 163 7.50 0.89 -18.47
N ALA A 164 7.09 -0.37 -18.30
CA ALA A 164 7.55 -1.22 -17.21
C ALA A 164 9.08 -1.36 -17.15
N SER A 165 9.77 -1.27 -18.30
CA SER A 165 11.24 -1.30 -18.39
C SER A 165 11.92 -0.15 -17.66
N GLU A 166 11.24 0.98 -17.45
CA GLU A 166 11.78 2.17 -16.78
C GLU A 166 11.50 2.21 -15.28
N PHE A 167 10.67 1.30 -14.76
CA PHE A 167 10.33 1.29 -13.33
C PHE A 167 11.52 0.96 -12.42
N GLY A 168 12.52 0.21 -12.91
CA GLY A 168 13.64 -0.24 -12.09
C GLY A 168 13.18 -1.00 -10.84
N PHE A 169 12.25 -1.95 -11.00
CA PHE A 169 11.67 -2.70 -9.89
C PHE A 169 12.71 -3.55 -9.14
N ASP A 170 12.60 -3.53 -7.81
CA ASP A 170 13.30 -4.41 -6.88
C ASP A 170 12.30 -4.96 -5.83
N TYR A 171 12.76 -5.76 -4.89
CA TYR A 171 11.94 -6.30 -3.81
C TYR A 171 11.33 -5.16 -2.99
N ARG A 172 10.01 -5.02 -3.14
CA ARG A 172 9.19 -4.01 -2.45
C ARG A 172 9.52 -2.56 -2.80
N HIS A 173 10.04 -2.30 -4.01
CA HIS A 173 10.52 -0.98 -4.43
C HIS A 173 10.52 -0.79 -5.95
N ASN A 174 10.53 0.47 -6.39
CA ASN A 174 10.81 0.90 -7.77
C ASN A 174 11.76 2.12 -7.71
N ALA A 175 12.48 2.39 -8.81
CA ALA A 175 13.48 3.45 -8.90
C ALA A 175 12.94 4.79 -9.43
N LEU A 176 11.62 4.95 -9.54
CA LEU A 176 11.01 6.14 -10.09
C LEU A 176 11.08 7.33 -9.12
N PRO A 177 10.93 8.58 -9.62
CA PRO A 177 10.85 9.76 -8.76
C PRO A 177 9.74 9.60 -7.70
N PRO A 178 10.05 9.90 -6.41
CA PRO A 178 9.15 9.62 -5.30
C PRO A 178 7.91 10.53 -5.24
N ASP A 179 7.88 11.59 -6.04
CA ASP A 179 6.81 12.59 -6.12
C ASP A 179 5.77 12.29 -7.21
N LEU A 180 5.90 11.16 -7.91
CA LEU A 180 4.91 10.72 -8.88
C LEU A 180 3.61 10.24 -8.20
N ILE A 181 2.48 10.60 -8.81
CA ILE A 181 1.16 10.10 -8.42
C ILE A 181 0.58 9.27 -9.57
N PHE A 182 0.56 7.94 -9.39
CA PHE A 182 0.00 7.05 -10.40
C PHE A 182 -1.51 7.29 -10.58
N LEU A 183 -1.96 7.31 -11.84
CA LEU A 183 -3.35 7.49 -12.26
C LEU A 183 -3.99 6.18 -12.71
N ASP A 184 -3.26 5.42 -13.53
CA ASP A 184 -3.69 4.12 -14.07
C ASP A 184 -2.47 3.29 -14.51
N ALA A 185 -2.70 2.01 -14.75
CA ALA A 185 -1.71 1.11 -15.33
C ALA A 185 -2.35 0.07 -16.25
N THR A 186 -1.60 -0.34 -17.26
CA THR A 186 -1.95 -1.42 -18.17
C THR A 186 -1.17 -2.66 -17.79
N PHE A 187 -1.87 -3.79 -17.68
CA PHE A 187 -1.31 -5.08 -17.34
C PHE A 187 -1.51 -6.10 -18.45
N GLN A 188 -0.54 -7.00 -18.61
CA GLN A 188 -0.55 -8.12 -19.53
C GLN A 188 -0.72 -9.43 -18.76
N GLY A 189 -1.74 -10.18 -19.13
CA GLY A 189 -1.94 -11.54 -18.67
C GLY A 189 -1.82 -12.55 -19.80
N THR A 190 -2.47 -13.69 -19.63
CA THR A 190 -2.65 -14.71 -20.68
C THR A 190 -4.11 -15.13 -20.76
N ALA A 191 -4.58 -15.54 -21.93
CA ALA A 191 -5.95 -16.06 -22.06
C ALA A 191 -6.10 -17.37 -21.27
N ASP A 192 -7.17 -17.48 -20.47
CA ASP A 192 -7.55 -18.72 -19.79
C ASP A 192 -9.06 -18.69 -19.46
N ALA A 193 -9.63 -19.85 -19.11
CA ALA A 193 -11.02 -19.96 -18.71
C ALA A 193 -11.28 -19.17 -17.41
N PRO A 194 -12.31 -18.28 -17.36
CA PRO A 194 -12.67 -17.53 -16.16
C PRO A 194 -12.82 -18.37 -14.88
N ASP A 195 -13.37 -19.58 -15.01
CA ASP A 195 -13.57 -20.50 -13.88
C ASP A 195 -12.25 -21.06 -13.35
N ALA A 196 -11.29 -21.34 -14.22
CA ALA A 196 -9.95 -21.80 -13.82
C ALA A 196 -9.18 -20.70 -13.09
N ILE A 197 -9.26 -19.45 -13.58
CA ILE A 197 -8.69 -18.28 -12.92
C ILE A 197 -9.33 -18.07 -11.54
N SER A 198 -10.66 -18.18 -11.47
CA SER A 198 -11.42 -18.03 -10.22
C SER A 198 -11.07 -19.11 -9.19
N ALA A 199 -10.83 -20.36 -9.62
CA ALA A 199 -10.37 -21.43 -8.74
C ALA A 199 -8.98 -21.13 -8.15
N ARG A 200 -8.04 -20.60 -8.95
CA ARG A 200 -6.71 -20.18 -8.45
C ARG A 200 -6.81 -19.03 -7.46
N MET A 201 -7.68 -18.05 -7.70
CA MET A 201 -7.94 -16.96 -6.75
C MET A 201 -8.54 -17.47 -5.43
N ALA A 202 -9.44 -18.46 -5.50
CA ALA A 202 -10.03 -19.08 -4.31
C ALA A 202 -8.97 -19.80 -3.46
N ASP A 203 -8.05 -20.54 -4.08
CA ASP A 203 -6.92 -21.18 -3.38
C ASP A 203 -6.01 -20.14 -2.70
N ILE A 204 -5.66 -19.05 -3.40
CA ILE A 204 -4.89 -17.93 -2.82
C ILE A 204 -5.61 -17.35 -1.59
N THR A 205 -6.92 -17.11 -1.73
CA THR A 205 -7.75 -16.54 -0.64
C THR A 205 -7.79 -17.47 0.56
N ALA A 206 -8.03 -18.77 0.35
CA ALA A 206 -8.07 -19.77 1.42
C ALA A 206 -6.73 -19.88 2.15
N ARG A 207 -5.61 -19.90 1.42
CA ARG A 207 -4.25 -19.91 2.02
C ARG A 207 -4.00 -18.67 2.85
N ARG A 208 -4.41 -17.50 2.37
CA ARG A 208 -4.26 -16.23 3.10
C ARG A 208 -5.11 -16.23 4.36
N GLU A 209 -6.37 -16.64 4.26
CA GLU A 209 -7.29 -16.79 5.37
C GLU A 209 -6.80 -17.77 6.43
N GLY A 210 -6.15 -18.87 6.03
CA GLY A 210 -5.58 -19.82 6.98
C GLY A 210 -4.36 -19.27 7.73
N SER A 211 -3.55 -18.42 7.09
CA SER A 211 -2.23 -18.03 7.59
C SER A 211 -2.12 -16.61 8.17
N GLN A 212 -3.05 -15.70 7.86
CA GLN A 212 -2.93 -14.28 8.19
C GLN A 212 -4.14 -13.73 8.97
N PRO A 213 -3.96 -12.69 9.81
CA PRO A 213 -5.04 -12.05 10.58
C PRO A 213 -5.88 -11.08 9.72
N ILE A 214 -6.44 -11.55 8.60
CA ILE A 214 -7.07 -10.66 7.60
C ILE A 214 -8.36 -9.95 8.06
N ARG A 215 -8.91 -10.32 9.22
CA ARG A 215 -10.12 -9.71 9.80
C ARG A 215 -9.79 -8.68 10.88
N GLU A 216 -8.52 -8.55 11.24
CA GLU A 216 -8.05 -7.60 12.25
C GLU A 216 -7.74 -6.24 11.65
N LYS A 217 -7.69 -5.20 12.49
CA LYS A 217 -7.18 -3.88 12.10
C LYS A 217 -5.66 -3.94 12.00
N THR A 218 -5.15 -4.32 10.83
CA THR A 218 -3.72 -4.58 10.61
C THR A 218 -3.27 -4.06 9.25
N GLY A 219 -1.97 -3.84 9.11
CA GLY A 219 -1.34 -3.61 7.83
C GLY A 219 -0.96 -4.90 7.11
N GLY A 220 0.00 -4.80 6.20
CA GLY A 220 0.73 -5.95 5.67
C GLY A 220 1.70 -6.56 6.68
N SER A 221 2.62 -7.40 6.16
CA SER A 221 3.78 -7.82 6.95
C SER A 221 4.53 -6.61 7.49
N THR A 222 4.85 -6.63 8.78
CA THR A 222 5.41 -5.48 9.50
C THR A 222 6.86 -5.25 9.11
N PHE A 223 7.63 -6.33 9.05
CA PHE A 223 9.05 -6.31 8.69
C PHE A 223 9.30 -7.07 7.40
N LYS A 224 10.33 -6.60 6.66
CA LYS A 224 10.89 -7.33 5.54
C LYS A 224 11.55 -8.62 6.06
N ASN A 225 11.53 -9.66 5.22
CA ASN A 225 12.32 -10.86 5.49
C ASN A 225 13.82 -10.54 5.36
N PRO A 226 14.63 -10.70 6.43
CA PRO A 226 16.04 -10.33 6.39
C PRO A 226 16.87 -11.35 5.61
N MET A 227 18.06 -10.93 5.19
CA MET A 227 19.05 -11.81 4.57
C MET A 227 20.09 -12.20 5.62
N ALA A 228 20.38 -13.50 5.76
CA ALA A 228 21.49 -13.98 6.57
C ALA A 228 22.83 -13.57 5.93
N PRO A 229 23.93 -13.50 6.69
CA PRO A 229 25.27 -13.27 6.14
C PRO A 229 25.68 -14.29 5.07
N SER A 230 25.13 -15.51 5.13
CA SER A 230 25.32 -16.58 4.15
C SER A 230 24.60 -16.34 2.81
N GLY A 231 23.75 -15.31 2.71
CA GLY A 231 22.88 -15.08 1.56
C GLY A 231 21.57 -15.86 1.60
N GLU A 232 21.27 -16.59 2.69
CA GLU A 232 19.98 -17.24 2.87
C GLU A 232 18.90 -16.26 3.32
N LYS A 233 17.71 -16.32 2.72
CA LYS A 233 16.57 -15.49 3.13
C LYS A 233 15.92 -16.07 4.38
N LEU A 234 15.96 -15.31 5.47
CA LEU A 234 15.33 -15.68 6.74
C LEU A 234 13.86 -15.23 6.77
N SER A 235 13.05 -15.91 7.56
CA SER A 235 11.65 -15.55 7.77
C SER A 235 11.50 -14.63 8.97
N ALA A 236 11.09 -13.37 8.76
CA ALA A 236 10.90 -12.41 9.85
C ALA A 236 9.93 -12.95 10.91
N TRP A 237 8.83 -13.58 10.48
CA TRP A 237 7.84 -14.12 11.42
C TRP A 237 8.42 -15.20 12.35
N LYS A 238 9.34 -16.05 11.87
CA LYS A 238 9.98 -17.08 12.70
C LYS A 238 10.87 -16.44 13.75
N LEU A 239 11.68 -15.46 13.34
CA LEU A 239 12.56 -14.73 14.25
C LEU A 239 11.76 -14.00 15.34
N VAL A 240 10.64 -13.37 14.99
CA VAL A 240 9.76 -12.69 15.96
C VAL A 240 9.12 -13.70 16.92
N ASP A 241 8.67 -14.84 16.42
CA ASP A 241 8.06 -15.89 17.22
C ASP A 241 9.06 -16.55 18.18
N GLU A 242 10.24 -16.91 17.67
CA GLU A 242 11.34 -17.45 18.45
C GLU A 242 11.81 -16.43 19.50
N ALA A 243 11.83 -15.13 19.20
CA ALA A 243 12.08 -14.07 20.17
C ALA A 243 11.02 -13.94 21.28
N GLY A 244 9.96 -14.76 21.25
CA GLY A 244 8.91 -14.79 22.27
C GLY A 244 7.94 -13.62 22.19
N MET A 245 7.86 -12.95 21.03
CA MET A 245 7.06 -11.73 20.88
C MET A 245 5.63 -12.00 20.41
N ARG A 246 5.27 -13.23 20.01
CA ARG A 246 3.89 -13.57 19.66
C ARG A 246 2.95 -13.25 20.84
N GLY A 247 1.85 -12.57 20.55
CA GLY A 247 0.88 -12.18 21.57
C GLY A 247 1.29 -10.98 22.43
N HIS A 248 2.55 -10.51 22.34
CA HIS A 248 3.05 -9.39 23.14
C HIS A 248 2.27 -8.11 22.84
N ARG A 249 2.07 -7.27 23.87
CA ARG A 249 1.23 -6.08 23.81
C ARG A 249 1.98 -4.83 24.24
N ARG A 250 1.62 -3.71 23.63
CA ARG A 250 1.98 -2.36 24.07
C ARG A 250 0.78 -1.44 23.84
N GLY A 251 0.26 -0.85 24.90
CA GLY A 251 -0.99 -0.09 24.83
C GLY A 251 -2.10 -0.92 24.16
N GLY A 252 -2.75 -0.35 23.13
CA GLY A 252 -3.78 -1.05 22.34
C GLY A 252 -3.25 -1.92 21.19
N ALA A 253 -1.92 -1.99 20.98
CA ALA A 253 -1.30 -2.80 19.93
C ALA A 253 -0.93 -4.20 20.43
N GLN A 254 -1.01 -5.19 19.54
CA GLN A 254 -0.59 -6.57 19.82
C GLN A 254 0.15 -7.20 18.63
N VAL A 255 1.14 -8.05 18.91
CA VAL A 255 1.72 -8.95 17.89
C VAL A 255 0.73 -10.09 17.67
N SER A 256 0.25 -10.27 16.44
CA SER A 256 -0.78 -11.25 16.13
C SER A 256 -0.43 -12.66 16.62
N GLU A 257 -1.36 -13.28 17.34
CA GLU A 257 -1.29 -14.69 17.73
C GLU A 257 -1.25 -15.63 16.53
N LYS A 258 -1.84 -15.19 15.40
CA LYS A 258 -1.92 -16.00 14.18
C LYS A 258 -0.61 -15.97 13.39
N HIS A 259 -0.04 -14.79 13.20
CA HIS A 259 1.19 -14.63 12.42
C HIS A 259 2.08 -13.53 13.02
N ALA A 260 3.21 -13.91 13.61
CA ALA A 260 4.05 -13.02 14.42
C ALA A 260 4.68 -11.84 13.65
N ASN A 261 4.67 -11.83 12.31
CA ASN A 261 5.07 -10.65 11.53
C ASN A 261 3.93 -9.64 11.26
N PHE A 262 2.80 -9.74 11.95
CA PHE A 262 1.69 -8.79 11.85
C PHE A 262 1.47 -8.14 13.21
N LEU A 263 1.54 -6.82 13.25
CA LEU A 263 0.99 -6.04 14.36
C LEU A 263 -0.49 -5.80 14.12
N ILE A 264 -1.30 -5.82 15.17
CA ILE A 264 -2.74 -5.57 15.10
C ILE A 264 -3.12 -4.46 16.08
N ASN A 265 -4.09 -3.64 15.70
CA ASN A 265 -4.79 -2.75 16.60
C ASN A 265 -5.98 -3.52 17.20
N THR A 266 -5.97 -3.75 18.52
CA THR A 266 -7.02 -4.53 19.20
C THR A 266 -8.30 -3.74 19.47
N GLY A 267 -8.37 -2.49 19.02
CA GLY A 267 -9.52 -1.61 19.22
C GLY A 267 -9.11 -0.16 19.35
N GLU A 268 -8.23 0.10 20.31
CA GLU A 268 -7.88 1.42 20.86
C GLU A 268 -6.41 1.79 20.69
N ALA A 269 -5.65 1.07 19.85
CA ALA A 269 -4.23 1.39 19.63
C ALA A 269 -4.06 2.80 19.07
N THR A 270 -3.03 3.49 19.55
CA THR A 270 -2.48 4.68 18.90
C THR A 270 -1.42 4.29 17.86
N ALA A 271 -1.00 5.23 17.01
CA ALA A 271 0.12 4.98 16.11
C ALA A 271 1.42 4.77 16.91
N ALA A 272 1.60 5.52 18.01
CA ALA A 272 2.72 5.35 18.94
C ALA A 272 2.78 3.96 19.58
N ASP A 273 1.63 3.35 19.91
CA ASP A 273 1.56 1.98 20.42
C ASP A 273 2.09 0.97 19.38
N ILE A 274 1.65 1.11 18.13
CA ILE A 274 2.04 0.19 17.05
C ILE A 274 3.51 0.36 16.68
N GLU A 275 3.99 1.59 16.49
CA GLU A 275 5.43 1.83 16.23
C GLU A 275 6.29 1.36 17.40
N GLY A 276 5.89 1.68 18.64
CA GLY A 276 6.59 1.25 19.84
C GLY A 276 6.67 -0.28 19.96
N LEU A 277 5.57 -0.99 19.72
CA LEU A 277 5.54 -2.45 19.72
C LEU A 277 6.47 -3.03 18.65
N GLY A 278 6.50 -2.43 17.48
CA GLY A 278 7.42 -2.85 16.43
C GLY A 278 8.89 -2.63 16.80
N GLU A 279 9.22 -1.54 17.50
CA GLU A 279 10.59 -1.33 18.01
C GLU A 279 10.94 -2.32 19.14
N ASP A 280 9.98 -2.67 20.01
CA ASP A 280 10.16 -3.73 21.03
C ASP A 280 10.46 -5.08 20.35
N VAL A 281 9.75 -5.41 19.27
CA VAL A 281 10.00 -6.61 18.45
C VAL A 281 11.39 -6.58 17.83
N ARG A 282 11.81 -5.46 17.23
CA ARG A 282 13.15 -5.32 16.64
C ARG A 282 14.24 -5.53 17.69
N ALA A 283 14.08 -4.95 18.87
CA ALA A 283 15.02 -5.10 19.98
C ALA A 283 15.13 -6.56 20.46
N ALA A 284 14.00 -7.25 20.61
CA ALA A 284 13.96 -8.64 21.03
C ALA A 284 14.62 -9.59 20.01
N VAL A 285 14.33 -9.40 18.72
CA VAL A 285 14.95 -10.20 17.65
C VAL A 285 16.44 -9.95 17.55
N ARG A 286 16.88 -8.70 17.68
CA ARG A 286 18.31 -8.37 17.72
C ARG A 286 19.00 -9.01 18.91
N ALA A 287 18.39 -8.95 20.10
CA ALA A 287 18.97 -9.53 21.30
C ALA A 287 19.10 -11.06 21.22
N LYS A 288 18.12 -11.75 20.64
CA LYS A 288 18.12 -13.21 20.55
C LYS A 288 18.92 -13.75 19.36
N HIS A 289 18.82 -13.13 18.19
CA HIS A 289 19.35 -13.66 16.94
C HIS A 289 20.50 -12.83 16.34
N GLY A 290 20.78 -11.64 16.88
CA GLY A 290 21.74 -10.70 16.28
C GLY A 290 21.26 -10.10 14.95
N VAL A 291 19.98 -10.27 14.59
CA VAL A 291 19.40 -9.81 13.32
C VAL A 291 18.66 -8.49 13.53
N GLU A 292 18.97 -7.50 12.70
CA GLU A 292 18.27 -6.22 12.66
C GLU A 292 17.10 -6.29 11.67
N LEU A 293 15.86 -6.35 12.18
CA LEU A 293 14.67 -6.31 11.33
C LEU A 293 14.44 -4.91 10.76
N GLN A 294 14.09 -4.84 9.47
CA GLN A 294 13.74 -3.60 8.78
C GLN A 294 12.24 -3.50 8.57
N TRP A 295 11.66 -2.34 8.86
CA TRP A 295 10.24 -2.06 8.59
C TRP A 295 9.92 -2.18 7.09
N GLU A 296 8.83 -2.89 6.77
CA GLU A 296 8.20 -2.90 5.44
C GLU A 296 7.04 -1.91 5.38
N ILE A 297 6.30 -1.78 6.48
CA ILE A 297 5.26 -0.77 6.67
C ILE A 297 5.88 0.63 6.68
N LYS A 298 5.30 1.55 5.92
CA LYS A 298 5.75 2.94 5.88
C LYS A 298 5.19 3.69 7.09
N ARG A 299 6.08 4.36 7.80
CA ARG A 299 5.76 5.21 8.96
C ARG A 299 5.88 6.66 8.53
N VAL A 300 4.78 7.41 8.60
CA VAL A 300 4.66 8.76 8.04
C VAL A 300 4.05 9.73 9.05
N GLY A 301 4.26 11.02 8.80
CA GLY A 301 3.74 12.08 9.67
C GLY A 301 4.67 12.40 10.83
N ARG A 302 4.20 13.32 11.67
CA ARG A 302 4.96 13.93 12.77
C ARG A 302 4.80 13.12 14.05
N ALA A 303 5.85 13.11 14.86
CA ALA A 303 5.71 12.70 16.26
C ALA A 303 4.63 13.58 16.94
N PRO A 304 3.90 13.03 17.93
CA PRO A 304 2.92 13.80 18.70
C PRO A 304 3.53 15.01 19.39
#